data_AF-A0A150ASI8-F1
#
_entry.id   AF-A0A150ASI8-F1
#
_cell.length_a   1.000
_cell.length_b   1.000
_cell.length_c   1.000
_cell.angle_alpha   90.00
_cell.angle_beta   90.00
_cell.angle_gamma   90.00
#
_symmetry.space_group_name_H-M   'P 1'
#
loop_
_entity.id
_entity.type
_entity.pdbx_description
1 polymer ?
#
loop_
_entity_poly.entity_id
_entity_poly.type
_entity_poly.pdbx_seq_one_letter_code
_entity_poly.pdbx_strand_id
1 'polypeptide(L)'
;MANAASQTDASADYWPIHIARSDGQGYDVKDHFALDPNEDQDVAQLERWEVIIAGHLQNQLAPKGDSMHCIYWATDPLPMHRPSTDGVPERQYKLAGFPKGYELRCAVRKDRGRDYFLYGHPAGPKAYYRTPGEFALHALWLVSDSVDNSQCPCDLCPKYLEARARQQPAARPPPQPIPPAVASGPPPAPAGPPPGTTSLTNVFRVGELVWYRHTAWRLGVILSIAPKPGIAAAPGAPDADYNFTLAPLGHALLAQGTLVKGPDSMRPFLTFSVPNAGLDELKDKTFETVDWQTLTYRYSQDPDPSKKAMNLQVIGLEASKMGARAINDCFSTFGLLGEGPTPNNDLHAQHYTGVYLGAEMIRVGDPIRVTPTASADSTALDANAAVPVPPDATLVMLIDQIVAVTPLPPSGPGPGHSSLQFRGSLYRTVRSAAHAPPGGAVAAENLGLAFAEELATRNAIDTDKAMRWWWVQATPGLHLRGEQDVQGRFYVTEKLMSIIDPERYQKWVENGQLEEAPAYLNNRNHSGAGQFYGRRPGRAATLGQAVSVQFTAPAGMIEN
;
A
#
# COMPACT_ATOMS: atom_id res chain seq x y z
N MET A 1 -6.85 42.40 -47.37
CA MET A 1 -5.41 42.44 -47.03
C MET A 1 -5.31 42.13 -45.55
N ALA A 2 -4.62 41.04 -45.24
CA ALA A 2 -4.60 40.39 -43.93
C ALA A 2 -3.76 41.16 -42.91
N ASN A 3 -4.22 41.24 -41.67
CA ASN A 3 -3.35 41.47 -40.52
C ASN A 3 -3.90 40.76 -39.28
N ALA A 4 -2.95 40.19 -38.54
CA ALA A 4 -3.08 39.10 -37.59
C ALA A 4 -3.93 39.41 -36.36
N ALA A 5 -4.71 38.41 -35.94
CA ALA A 5 -5.36 38.34 -34.64
C ALA A 5 -4.34 37.93 -33.57
N SER A 6 -4.30 38.70 -32.48
CA SER A 6 -3.49 38.47 -31.29
C SER A 6 -3.93 37.21 -30.54
N GLN A 7 -2.96 36.39 -30.13
CA GLN A 7 -3.12 35.35 -29.11
C GLN A 7 -3.56 36.00 -27.79
N THR A 8 -4.78 35.69 -27.35
CA THR A 8 -5.31 36.05 -26.04
C THR A 8 -4.82 35.08 -24.98
N ASP A 9 -4.31 35.66 -23.90
CA ASP A 9 -3.60 35.08 -22.76
C ASP A 9 -4.49 34.13 -21.92
N ALA A 10 -4.25 32.82 -22.02
CA ALA A 10 -4.95 31.78 -21.24
C ALA A 10 -4.38 31.59 -19.81
N SER A 11 -3.49 32.49 -19.35
CA SER A 11 -2.89 32.40 -18.01
C SER A 11 -3.79 32.93 -16.86
N ALA A 12 -4.97 33.47 -17.17
CA ALA A 12 -5.81 34.18 -16.20
C ALA A 12 -6.52 33.31 -15.14
N ASP A 13 -6.53 31.98 -15.32
CA ASP A 13 -7.40 31.08 -14.54
C ASP A 13 -6.72 30.48 -13.28
N TYR A 14 -5.40 30.56 -13.16
CA TYR A 14 -4.66 29.93 -12.06
C TYR A 14 -3.77 30.90 -11.27
N TRP A 15 -3.57 30.61 -9.98
CA TRP A 15 -2.50 31.20 -9.20
C TRP A 15 -1.19 30.41 -9.39
N PRO A 16 -0.11 31.03 -9.92
CA PRO A 16 1.14 30.33 -10.15
C PRO A 16 1.88 30.03 -8.85
N ILE A 17 2.39 28.80 -8.70
CA ILE A 17 3.34 28.42 -7.65
C ILE A 17 4.72 28.24 -8.28
N HIS A 18 5.72 28.93 -7.73
CA HIS A 18 7.12 28.82 -8.13
C HIS A 18 7.90 28.00 -7.10
N ILE A 19 8.57 26.93 -7.54
CA ILE A 19 9.52 26.18 -6.71
C ILE A 19 10.92 26.67 -7.06
N ALA A 20 11.50 27.52 -6.19
CA ALA A 20 12.78 28.17 -6.46
C ALA A 20 13.98 27.20 -6.36
N ARG A 21 13.91 26.20 -5.47
CA ARG A 21 14.99 25.23 -5.27
C ARG A 21 14.84 24.04 -6.21
N SER A 22 15.97 23.56 -6.72
CA SER A 22 16.01 22.31 -7.46
C SER A 22 17.30 21.56 -7.20
N ASP A 23 17.20 20.23 -7.13
CA ASP A 23 18.29 19.27 -7.22
C ASP A 23 18.34 18.57 -8.60
N GLY A 24 17.47 18.98 -9.52
CA GLY A 24 17.32 18.42 -10.85
C GLY A 24 18.61 18.45 -11.67
N GLN A 25 18.97 17.32 -12.27
CA GLN A 25 20.22 17.16 -13.02
C GLN A 25 20.08 17.39 -14.53
N GLY A 26 18.87 17.36 -15.10
CA GLY A 26 18.63 17.50 -16.54
C GLY A 26 19.27 16.38 -17.37
N TYR A 27 18.55 15.28 -17.58
CA TYR A 27 19.06 14.10 -18.29
C TYR A 27 18.68 14.09 -19.77
N ASP A 28 19.59 13.62 -20.63
CA ASP A 28 19.27 13.24 -22.01
C ASP A 28 18.61 11.85 -22.05
N VAL A 29 17.29 11.80 -21.95
CA VAL A 29 16.50 10.56 -21.92
C VAL A 29 16.13 10.11 -23.33
N LYS A 30 16.85 9.15 -23.89
CA LYS A 30 16.66 8.72 -25.29
C LYS A 30 15.41 7.87 -25.54
N ASP A 31 14.86 7.26 -24.49
CA ASP A 31 13.79 6.28 -24.62
C ASP A 31 12.38 6.92 -24.63
N HIS A 32 12.24 8.17 -24.17
CA HIS A 32 10.97 8.88 -24.07
C HIS A 32 11.04 10.24 -24.76
N PHE A 33 9.93 10.63 -25.40
CA PHE A 33 9.82 11.83 -26.20
C PHE A 33 9.53 13.05 -25.32
N ALA A 34 10.04 14.21 -25.74
CA ALA A 34 9.54 15.48 -25.23
C ALA A 34 8.05 15.63 -25.59
N LEU A 35 7.30 16.35 -24.76
CA LEU A 35 5.88 16.62 -25.01
C LEU A 35 5.72 17.43 -26.31
N ASP A 36 4.78 17.02 -27.17
CA ASP A 36 4.43 17.79 -28.35
C ASP A 36 3.38 18.86 -27.98
N PRO A 37 3.70 20.16 -28.08
CA PRO A 37 2.76 21.23 -27.75
C PRO A 37 1.53 21.26 -28.66
N ASN A 38 1.52 20.51 -29.77
CA ASN A 38 0.38 20.38 -30.67
C ASN A 38 -0.45 19.10 -30.41
N GLU A 39 -0.03 18.25 -29.48
CA GLU A 39 -0.80 17.07 -29.07
C GLU A 39 -1.64 17.40 -27.83
N ASP A 40 -2.96 17.43 -27.99
CA ASP A 40 -3.91 17.78 -26.92
C ASP A 40 -3.70 16.91 -25.66
N GLN A 41 -3.35 15.63 -25.82
CA GLN A 41 -3.08 14.75 -24.67
C GLN A 41 -1.83 15.19 -23.89
N ASP A 42 -0.77 15.59 -24.59
CA ASP A 42 0.49 16.00 -23.96
C ASP A 42 0.29 17.34 -23.21
N VAL A 43 -0.44 18.29 -23.81
CA VAL A 43 -0.81 19.57 -23.18
C VAL A 43 -1.69 19.35 -21.94
N ALA A 44 -2.73 18.52 -22.05
CA ALA A 44 -3.63 18.23 -20.94
C ALA A 44 -2.91 17.51 -19.79
N GLN A 45 -1.94 16.64 -20.09
CA GLN A 45 -1.18 15.94 -19.06
C GLN A 45 -0.15 16.85 -18.39
N LEU A 46 0.52 17.74 -19.13
CA LEU A 46 1.37 18.76 -18.54
C LEU A 46 0.59 19.60 -17.52
N GLU A 47 -0.56 20.16 -17.94
CA GLU A 47 -1.40 20.95 -17.07
C GLU A 47 -1.89 20.15 -15.85
N ARG A 48 -2.32 18.90 -16.05
CA ARG A 48 -2.74 18.01 -14.97
C ARG A 48 -1.63 17.78 -13.94
N TRP A 49 -0.40 17.55 -14.37
CA TRP A 49 0.73 17.40 -13.46
C TRP A 49 0.96 18.69 -12.66
N GLU A 50 1.01 19.83 -13.33
CA GLU A 50 1.23 21.14 -12.71
C GLU A 50 0.15 21.49 -11.68
N VAL A 51 -1.12 21.22 -11.97
CA VAL A 51 -2.25 21.46 -11.05
C VAL A 51 -2.22 20.51 -9.85
N ILE A 52 -1.96 19.21 -10.06
CA ILE A 52 -1.93 18.24 -8.96
C ILE A 52 -0.79 18.55 -7.98
N ILE A 53 0.41 18.84 -8.48
CA ILE A 53 1.55 19.16 -7.62
C ILE A 53 1.29 20.47 -6.88
N ALA A 54 0.77 21.49 -7.57
CA ALA A 54 0.43 22.76 -6.93
C ALA A 54 -0.63 22.60 -5.84
N GLY A 55 -1.65 21.77 -6.06
CA GLY A 55 -2.65 21.43 -5.04
C GLY A 55 -2.03 20.75 -3.81
N HIS A 56 -1.10 19.81 -4.00
CA HIS A 56 -0.37 19.21 -2.87
C HIS A 56 0.46 20.22 -2.09
N LEU A 57 1.17 21.12 -2.78
CA LEU A 57 1.96 22.17 -2.12
C LEU A 57 1.07 23.15 -1.36
N GLN A 58 -0.03 23.59 -1.98
CA GLN A 58 -1.01 24.46 -1.35
C GLN A 58 -1.53 23.82 -0.06
N ASN A 59 -1.96 22.57 -0.09
CA ASN A 59 -2.58 21.91 1.07
C ASN A 59 -1.61 21.73 2.25
N GLN A 60 -0.31 21.61 1.99
CA GLN A 60 0.70 21.39 3.02
C GLN A 60 1.34 22.69 3.53
N LEU A 61 1.48 23.70 2.67
CA LEU A 61 2.15 24.96 3.00
C LEU A 61 1.18 26.08 3.39
N ALA A 62 -0.09 25.98 3.00
CA ALA A 62 -1.07 26.99 3.36
C ALA A 62 -1.16 27.09 4.89
N PRO A 63 -1.03 28.31 5.47
CA PRO A 63 -1.28 28.51 6.87
C PRO A 63 -2.66 27.93 7.22
N LYS A 64 -2.75 27.12 8.26
CA LYS A 64 -4.03 26.64 8.81
C LYS A 64 -4.75 27.83 9.46
N GLY A 65 -5.40 28.66 8.65
CA GLY A 65 -6.14 29.87 9.04
C GLY A 65 -6.28 30.85 7.87
N ASP A 66 -7.39 31.61 7.84
CA ASP A 66 -7.92 32.48 6.75
C ASP A 66 -7.00 33.59 6.15
N SER A 67 -5.68 33.51 6.33
CA SER A 67 -4.70 34.47 5.80
C SER A 67 -3.87 33.87 4.66
N MET A 68 -4.51 33.67 3.50
CA MET A 68 -3.87 33.30 2.24
C MET A 68 -3.19 34.51 1.59
N HIS A 69 -2.18 35.08 2.24
CA HIS A 69 -1.27 36.08 1.69
C HIS A 69 0.02 36.05 2.51
N CYS A 70 0.95 35.16 2.17
CA CYS A 70 2.41 35.28 2.39
C CYS A 70 3.09 33.92 2.17
N ILE A 71 3.28 33.53 0.90
CA ILE A 71 4.47 32.77 0.52
C ILE A 71 5.12 33.58 -0.61
N TYR A 72 5.76 34.69 -0.24
CA TYR A 72 6.65 35.44 -1.12
C TYR A 72 8.08 35.14 -0.69
N TRP A 73 8.81 34.41 -1.53
CA TRP A 73 10.27 34.45 -1.52
C TRP A 73 10.70 35.36 -2.69
N ALA A 74 11.31 36.49 -2.34
CA ALA A 74 12.07 37.44 -3.18
C ALA A 74 11.30 38.49 -4.04
N THR A 75 11.56 39.76 -3.66
CA THR A 75 11.56 41.02 -4.45
C THR A 75 10.25 41.52 -5.05
N ASP A 76 9.37 42.06 -4.19
CA ASP A 76 8.82 43.44 -4.29
C ASP A 76 7.48 43.54 -3.53
N PRO A 77 7.35 44.38 -2.48
CA PRO A 77 6.09 44.53 -1.76
C PRO A 77 5.23 45.60 -2.43
N LEU A 78 4.24 45.19 -3.22
CA LEU A 78 3.09 46.05 -3.53
C LEU A 78 1.95 45.76 -2.53
N PRO A 79 1.36 46.79 -1.89
CA PRO A 79 0.22 46.61 -1.01
C PRO A 79 -1.05 46.54 -1.88
N MET A 80 -1.78 45.42 -1.87
CA MET A 80 -3.14 45.41 -2.42
C MET A 80 -4.16 44.84 -1.43
N HIS A 81 -5.09 45.73 -1.09
CA HIS A 81 -6.34 45.49 -0.39
C HIS A 81 -7.17 44.35 -1.01
N ARG A 82 -7.78 43.52 -0.15
CA ARG A 82 -8.91 42.64 -0.51
C ARG A 82 -10.06 43.48 -1.07
N PRO A 83 -10.55 43.25 -2.29
CA PRO A 83 -11.93 43.54 -2.63
C PRO A 83 -12.79 42.43 -2.01
N SER A 84 -13.77 42.77 -1.18
CA SER A 84 -14.86 41.85 -0.87
C SER A 84 -15.73 41.72 -2.12
N THR A 85 -15.85 40.54 -2.71
CA THR A 85 -16.85 40.29 -3.74
C THR A 85 -17.36 38.86 -3.64
N ASP A 86 -18.62 38.76 -3.22
CA ASP A 86 -19.51 37.67 -3.58
C ASP A 86 -19.37 37.34 -5.09
N GLY A 87 -19.24 36.05 -5.43
CA GLY A 87 -19.45 35.55 -6.80
C GLY A 87 -18.23 35.36 -7.71
N VAL A 88 -16.99 35.43 -7.22
CA VAL A 88 -15.80 35.07 -8.03
C VAL A 88 -15.47 33.58 -7.82
N PRO A 89 -15.39 32.75 -8.88
CA PRO A 89 -14.99 31.36 -8.74
C PRO A 89 -13.59 31.24 -8.11
N GLU A 90 -13.45 30.31 -7.18
CA GLU A 90 -12.21 30.03 -6.45
C GLU A 90 -11.13 29.61 -7.47
N ARG A 91 -10.15 30.50 -7.71
CA ARG A 91 -9.03 30.22 -8.63
C ARG A 91 -8.19 29.07 -8.08
N GLN A 92 -7.88 28.10 -8.94
CA GLN A 92 -7.01 26.98 -8.59
C GLN A 92 -5.53 27.37 -8.67
N TYR A 93 -4.67 26.61 -8.00
CA TYR A 93 -3.22 26.78 -8.12
C TYR A 93 -2.64 25.89 -9.23
N LYS A 94 -1.59 26.36 -9.88
CA LYS A 94 -0.85 25.64 -10.91
C LYS A 94 0.63 25.94 -10.76
N LEU A 95 1.51 24.97 -10.98
CA LEU A 95 2.94 25.28 -11.04
C LEU A 95 3.21 26.23 -12.22
N ALA A 96 4.06 27.24 -12.01
CA ALA A 96 4.52 28.09 -13.12
C ALA A 96 5.45 27.32 -14.10
N GLY A 97 5.91 26.16 -13.67
CA GLY A 97 6.75 25.22 -14.40
C GLY A 97 7.42 24.25 -13.41
N PHE A 98 7.98 23.16 -13.91
CA PHE A 98 8.76 22.25 -13.07
C PHE A 98 10.05 22.92 -12.56
N PRO A 99 10.59 22.48 -11.40
CA PRO A 99 11.89 22.95 -10.93
C PRO A 99 12.99 22.73 -11.97
N LYS A 100 14.01 23.59 -12.00
CA LYS A 100 15.10 23.52 -12.99
C LYS A 100 15.70 22.12 -13.08
N GLY A 101 15.83 21.57 -14.29
CA GLY A 101 16.40 20.24 -14.51
C GLY A 101 15.41 19.08 -14.37
N TYR A 102 14.14 19.38 -14.07
CA TYR A 102 13.03 18.45 -14.20
C TYR A 102 12.27 18.64 -15.50
N GLU A 103 11.88 17.54 -16.14
CA GLU A 103 11.20 17.55 -17.44
C GLU A 103 10.21 16.38 -17.54
N LEU A 104 8.97 16.68 -17.92
CA LEU A 104 7.94 15.67 -18.18
C LEU A 104 8.13 15.13 -19.59
N ARG A 105 8.16 13.80 -19.73
CA ARG A 105 8.34 13.11 -21.01
C ARG A 105 7.26 12.05 -21.22
N CYS A 106 7.00 11.74 -22.49
CA CYS A 106 5.96 10.81 -22.92
C CYS A 106 6.56 9.54 -23.53
N ALA A 107 6.05 8.38 -23.13
CA ALA A 107 6.33 7.08 -23.71
C ALA A 107 5.10 6.58 -24.46
N VAL A 108 5.26 6.31 -25.75
CA VAL A 108 4.16 5.79 -26.58
C VAL A 108 4.22 4.26 -26.58
N ARG A 109 3.16 3.63 -26.07
CA ARG A 109 2.96 2.18 -26.05
C ARG A 109 2.63 1.64 -27.45
N LYS A 110 2.73 0.32 -27.63
CA LYS A 110 2.40 -0.37 -28.89
C LYS A 110 0.93 -0.19 -29.32
N ASP A 111 0.02 0.01 -28.37
CA ASP A 111 -1.40 0.26 -28.59
C ASP A 111 -1.72 1.75 -28.82
N ARG A 112 -0.69 2.60 -28.97
CA ARG A 112 -0.77 4.07 -29.02
C ARG A 112 -1.22 4.72 -27.71
N GLY A 113 -1.30 3.97 -26.61
CA GLY A 113 -1.41 4.56 -25.28
C GLY A 113 -0.17 5.41 -24.96
N ARG A 114 -0.34 6.46 -24.16
CA ARG A 114 0.74 7.37 -23.74
C ARG A 114 0.92 7.29 -22.23
N ASP A 115 2.14 6.99 -21.79
CA ASP A 115 2.54 7.04 -20.38
C ASP A 115 3.44 8.26 -20.15
N TYR A 116 3.30 8.94 -19.02
CA TYR A 116 4.02 10.18 -18.73
C TYR A 116 4.94 10.01 -17.52
N PHE A 117 6.19 10.45 -17.64
CA PHE A 117 7.21 10.27 -16.62
C PHE A 117 7.97 11.58 -16.41
N LEU A 118 8.15 11.97 -15.15
CA LEU A 118 8.92 13.17 -14.79
C LEU A 118 10.35 12.77 -14.43
N TYR A 119 11.30 13.24 -15.23
CA TYR A 119 12.73 13.03 -15.05
C TYR A 119 13.38 14.21 -14.33
N GLY A 120 14.56 13.98 -13.74
CA GLY A 120 15.41 15.05 -13.21
C GLY A 120 16.12 14.69 -11.90
N HIS A 121 15.61 13.72 -11.14
CA HIS A 121 16.08 13.42 -9.79
C HIS A 121 17.58 13.00 -9.73
N PRO A 122 18.38 13.46 -8.75
CA PRO A 122 19.81 13.14 -8.60
C PRO A 122 20.21 11.67 -8.62
N ALA A 123 19.27 10.75 -8.39
CA ALA A 123 19.50 9.30 -8.41
C ALA A 123 19.94 8.76 -9.78
N GLY A 124 19.82 9.53 -10.86
CA GLY A 124 20.36 9.19 -12.19
C GLY A 124 19.34 9.27 -13.32
N PRO A 125 19.78 9.06 -14.58
CA PRO A 125 18.95 9.23 -15.78
C PRO A 125 17.78 8.24 -15.90
N LYS A 126 17.81 7.16 -15.12
CA LYS A 126 16.73 6.17 -15.04
C LYS A 126 15.78 6.42 -13.88
N ALA A 127 16.04 7.43 -13.06
CA ALA A 127 15.20 7.81 -11.93
C ALA A 127 14.14 8.80 -12.41
N TYR A 128 12.89 8.34 -12.45
CA TYR A 128 11.74 9.12 -12.87
C TYR A 128 10.56 8.85 -11.94
N TYR A 129 9.69 9.85 -11.80
CA TYR A 129 8.39 9.72 -11.13
C TYR A 129 7.34 9.32 -12.16
N ARG A 130 6.46 8.37 -11.80
CA ARG A 130 5.40 7.83 -12.66
C ARG A 130 4.09 8.60 -12.51
N THR A 131 3.92 9.31 -11.39
CA THR A 131 2.72 10.10 -11.12
C THR A 131 3.10 11.45 -10.50
N PRO A 132 2.26 12.49 -10.66
CA PRO A 132 2.50 13.79 -10.02
C PRO A 132 2.50 13.70 -8.49
N GLY A 133 1.75 12.75 -7.89
CA GLY A 133 1.71 12.53 -6.45
C GLY A 133 3.05 12.03 -5.88
N GLU A 134 3.75 11.13 -6.59
CA GLU A 134 5.08 10.67 -6.19
C GLU A 134 6.09 11.84 -6.17
N PHE A 135 6.03 12.73 -7.17
CA PHE A 135 6.90 13.90 -7.22
C PHE A 135 6.50 14.97 -6.20
N ALA A 136 5.21 15.12 -5.86
CA ALA A 136 4.75 16.12 -4.91
C ALA A 136 5.45 15.99 -3.54
N LEU A 137 5.78 14.77 -3.10
CA LEU A 137 6.57 14.53 -1.88
C LEU A 137 7.99 15.12 -1.98
N HIS A 138 8.63 15.01 -3.14
CA HIS A 138 9.93 15.61 -3.39
C HIS A 138 9.83 17.13 -3.52
N ALA A 139 8.79 17.63 -4.19
CA ALA A 139 8.51 19.05 -4.30
C ALA A 139 8.28 19.71 -2.93
N LEU A 140 7.58 19.03 -2.01
CA LEU A 140 7.40 19.46 -0.62
C LEU A 140 8.74 19.57 0.12
N TRP A 141 9.64 18.61 -0.07
CA TRP A 141 10.99 18.72 0.46
C TRP A 141 11.75 19.88 -0.18
N LEU A 142 11.65 20.07 -1.51
CA LEU A 142 12.30 21.18 -2.23
C LEU A 142 11.89 22.57 -1.72
N VAL A 143 10.64 22.74 -1.29
CA VAL A 143 10.14 24.00 -0.70
C VAL A 143 10.35 24.09 0.81
N SER A 144 10.84 23.03 1.46
CA SER A 144 11.17 23.03 2.89
C SER A 144 12.56 23.63 3.15
N ASP A 145 12.86 23.90 4.42
CA ASP A 145 14.18 24.37 4.85
C ASP A 145 15.25 23.26 4.85
N SER A 146 14.85 21.99 4.74
CA SER A 146 15.80 20.87 4.78
C SER A 146 16.55 20.73 3.47
N VAL A 147 17.89 20.73 3.54
CA VAL A 147 18.79 20.37 2.44
C VAL A 147 19.32 18.93 2.55
N ASP A 148 18.89 18.20 3.59
CA ASP A 148 19.28 16.83 3.82
C ASP A 148 18.36 15.89 3.06
N ASN A 149 18.92 15.16 2.09
CA ASN A 149 18.16 14.19 1.30
C ASN A 149 17.57 13.06 2.17
N SER A 150 18.07 12.81 3.39
CA SER A 150 17.50 11.77 4.26
C SER A 150 16.20 12.19 4.92
N GLN A 151 15.86 13.47 4.85
CA GLN A 151 14.61 14.04 5.33
C GLN A 151 13.57 14.19 4.22
N CYS A 152 13.93 13.84 2.97
CA CYS A 152 12.98 13.86 1.86
C CYS A 152 12.11 12.59 1.89
N PRO A 153 10.77 12.72 1.92
CA PRO A 153 9.87 11.57 2.00
C PRO A 153 9.61 10.90 0.64
N CYS A 154 10.29 11.30 -0.44
CA CYS A 154 10.05 10.74 -1.77
C CYS A 154 10.77 9.38 -1.97
N ASP A 155 10.20 8.52 -2.82
CA ASP A 155 10.72 7.16 -3.09
C ASP A 155 12.11 7.10 -3.76
N LEU A 156 12.60 8.23 -4.29
CA LEU A 156 13.89 8.29 -5.00
C LEU A 156 15.05 8.78 -4.13
N CYS A 157 14.80 9.56 -3.08
CA CYS A 157 15.84 10.10 -2.20
C CYS A 157 16.58 9.02 -1.38
N PRO A 158 15.90 8.01 -0.79
CA PRO A 158 16.58 6.88 -0.17
C PRO A 158 17.55 6.17 -1.13
N LYS A 159 17.12 5.92 -2.37
CA LYS A 159 17.96 5.29 -3.41
C LYS A 159 19.17 6.14 -3.78
N TYR A 160 19.00 7.45 -3.85
CA TYR A 160 20.10 8.40 -4.08
C TYR A 160 21.13 8.35 -2.94
N LEU A 161 20.67 8.34 -1.70
CA LEU A 161 21.54 8.25 -0.52
C LEU A 161 22.31 6.94 -0.46
N GLU A 162 21.65 5.82 -0.75
CA GLU A 162 22.30 4.50 -0.83
C GLU A 162 23.39 4.49 -1.92
N ALA A 163 23.08 4.99 -3.12
CA ALA A 163 24.05 5.08 -4.21
C ALA A 163 25.26 5.96 -3.84
N ARG A 164 25.01 7.08 -3.15
CA ARG A 164 26.06 7.98 -2.67
C ARG A 164 26.90 7.35 -1.55
N ALA A 165 26.29 6.60 -0.63
CA ALA A 165 26.99 5.87 0.42
C ALA A 165 27.90 4.78 -0.16
N ARG A 166 27.46 4.08 -1.22
CA ARG A 166 28.30 3.08 -1.95
C ARG A 166 29.50 3.72 -2.67
N GLN A 167 29.42 4.99 -3.03
CA GLN A 167 30.52 5.72 -3.67
C GLN A 167 31.52 6.33 -2.67
N GLN A 168 31.18 6.38 -1.37
CA GLN A 168 32.14 6.76 -0.33
C GLN A 168 32.99 5.54 0.08
N PRO A 169 34.32 5.63 0.02
CA PRO A 169 35.20 4.55 0.46
C PRO A 169 35.14 4.42 2.00
N ALA A 170 34.26 3.54 2.50
CA ALA A 170 34.15 3.23 3.92
C ALA A 170 35.18 2.18 4.34
N ALA A 171 35.98 2.52 5.35
CA ALA A 171 36.97 1.66 5.98
C ALA A 171 36.33 0.41 6.61
N ARG A 172 36.96 -0.74 6.38
CA ARG A 172 36.49 -2.09 6.72
C ARG A 172 36.65 -2.38 8.24
N PRO A 173 35.60 -2.73 9.00
CA PRO A 173 35.76 -3.35 10.32
C PRO A 173 36.01 -4.86 10.20
N PRO A 174 36.74 -5.49 11.14
CA PRO A 174 37.05 -6.92 11.13
C PRO A 174 35.83 -7.80 11.51
N PRO A 175 35.77 -9.06 11.03
CA PRO A 175 34.64 -9.95 11.25
C PRO A 175 34.67 -10.58 12.65
N GLN A 176 33.51 -10.64 13.32
CA GLN A 176 33.34 -11.35 14.60
C GLN A 176 32.31 -12.50 14.48
N PRO A 177 32.40 -13.52 15.37
CA PRO A 177 31.90 -14.86 15.14
C PRO A 177 30.42 -15.04 15.50
N ILE A 178 29.79 -16.01 14.82
CA ILE A 178 28.38 -16.41 14.93
C ILE A 178 28.15 -17.23 16.23
N PRO A 179 27.16 -16.90 17.08
CA PRO A 179 26.72 -17.77 18.18
C PRO A 179 25.82 -18.93 17.70
N PRO A 180 25.84 -20.09 18.38
CA PRO A 180 25.25 -21.34 17.90
C PRO A 180 23.70 -21.40 17.98
N ALA A 181 23.13 -22.14 17.04
CA ALA A 181 21.71 -22.37 16.83
C ALA A 181 21.00 -23.05 18.02
N VAL A 182 19.83 -22.53 18.38
CA VAL A 182 18.90 -23.17 19.32
C VAL A 182 18.12 -24.25 18.57
N ALA A 183 18.18 -25.47 19.09
CA ALA A 183 17.55 -26.65 18.52
C ALA A 183 16.01 -26.56 18.51
N SER A 184 15.43 -26.93 17.38
CA SER A 184 13.99 -27.10 17.16
C SER A 184 13.47 -28.36 17.86
N GLY A 185 12.46 -28.19 18.71
CA GLY A 185 11.64 -29.30 19.22
C GLY A 185 10.65 -29.82 18.16
N PRO A 186 10.14 -31.05 18.31
CA PRO A 186 9.21 -31.66 17.36
C PRO A 186 7.84 -30.95 17.37
N PRO A 187 7.13 -30.89 16.23
CA PRO A 187 5.84 -30.20 16.14
C PRO A 187 4.75 -30.96 16.94
N PRO A 188 3.91 -30.27 17.71
CA PRO A 188 2.72 -30.86 18.32
C PRO A 188 1.69 -31.29 17.25
N ALA A 189 0.86 -32.27 17.61
CA ALA A 189 -0.22 -32.88 16.82
C ALA A 189 -1.14 -31.86 16.11
N PRO A 190 -1.82 -32.22 15.00
CA PRO A 190 -2.48 -31.26 14.12
C PRO A 190 -3.65 -30.57 14.85
N ALA A 191 -3.38 -29.37 15.35
CA ALA A 191 -4.40 -28.45 15.83
C ALA A 191 -5.31 -28.07 14.65
N GLY A 192 -6.58 -27.78 14.92
CA GLY A 192 -7.49 -27.22 13.94
C GLY A 192 -6.93 -25.93 13.29
N PRO A 193 -7.66 -25.34 12.33
CA PRO A 193 -7.20 -24.11 11.70
C PRO A 193 -6.88 -23.05 12.76
N PRO A 194 -5.81 -22.24 12.58
CA PRO A 194 -5.47 -21.21 13.54
C PRO A 194 -6.66 -20.29 13.84
N PRO A 195 -6.78 -19.75 15.06
CA PRO A 195 -7.85 -18.84 15.43
C PRO A 195 -8.16 -17.76 14.37
N GLY A 196 -9.44 -17.54 14.08
CA GLY A 196 -9.87 -16.56 13.08
C GLY A 196 -9.67 -16.97 11.61
N THR A 197 -9.25 -18.22 11.36
CA THR A 197 -9.14 -18.79 10.00
C THR A 197 -9.98 -20.07 9.90
N THR A 198 -10.48 -20.37 8.70
CA THR A 198 -11.14 -21.65 8.37
C THR A 198 -10.17 -22.63 7.71
N SER A 199 -9.17 -22.08 7.00
CA SER A 199 -7.96 -22.74 6.51
C SER A 199 -6.87 -21.69 6.37
N LEU A 200 -5.60 -22.08 6.41
CA LEU A 200 -4.50 -21.18 6.07
C LEU A 200 -4.55 -20.72 4.61
N THR A 201 -5.11 -21.54 3.72
CA THR A 201 -5.22 -21.28 2.27
C THR A 201 -6.51 -20.59 1.85
N ASN A 202 -7.49 -20.48 2.76
CA ASN A 202 -8.71 -19.72 2.47
C ASN A 202 -8.42 -18.22 2.40
N VAL A 203 -9.23 -17.53 1.60
CA VAL A 203 -9.00 -16.14 1.24
C VAL A 203 -9.31 -15.23 2.42
N PHE A 204 -10.42 -15.47 3.12
CA PHE A 204 -10.96 -14.56 4.11
C PHE A 204 -10.63 -14.97 5.55
N ARG A 205 -10.22 -14.01 6.39
CA ARG A 205 -9.93 -14.23 7.82
C ARG A 205 -10.67 -13.20 8.70
N VAL A 206 -10.94 -13.57 9.96
CA VAL A 206 -11.60 -12.68 10.92
C VAL A 206 -10.72 -11.46 11.20
N GLY A 207 -11.31 -10.27 11.15
CA GLY A 207 -10.66 -8.99 11.37
C GLY A 207 -10.07 -8.37 10.10
N GLU A 208 -10.10 -9.05 8.95
CA GLU A 208 -9.65 -8.48 7.69
C GLU A 208 -10.67 -7.48 7.13
N LEU A 209 -10.15 -6.43 6.48
CA LEU A 209 -10.97 -5.56 5.65
C LEU A 209 -11.28 -6.25 4.33
N VAL A 210 -12.49 -6.07 3.84
CA VAL A 210 -12.97 -6.67 2.59
C VAL A 210 -13.86 -5.69 1.84
N TRP A 211 -13.90 -5.86 0.53
CA TRP A 211 -14.99 -5.32 -0.27
C TRP A 211 -16.15 -6.29 -0.22
N TYR A 212 -17.38 -5.78 -0.08
CA TYR A 212 -18.59 -6.58 -0.21
C TYR A 212 -19.60 -5.89 -1.14
N ARG A 213 -20.38 -6.70 -1.84
CA ARG A 213 -21.41 -6.24 -2.76
C ARG A 213 -22.69 -5.92 -1.98
N HIS A 214 -23.16 -4.68 -2.11
CA HIS A 214 -24.50 -4.26 -1.74
C HIS A 214 -25.23 -3.81 -3.02
N THR A 215 -25.69 -2.56 -3.08
CA THR A 215 -26.11 -1.88 -4.32
C THR A 215 -24.89 -1.50 -5.18
N ALA A 216 -23.77 -1.23 -4.52
CA ALA A 216 -22.43 -1.08 -5.09
C ALA A 216 -21.42 -1.73 -4.13
N TRP A 217 -20.15 -1.77 -4.53
CA TRP A 217 -19.07 -2.22 -3.64
C TRP A 217 -18.95 -1.30 -2.41
N ARG A 218 -18.80 -1.90 -1.24
CA ARG A 218 -18.66 -1.26 0.06
C ARG A 218 -17.53 -1.93 0.83
N LEU A 219 -17.00 -1.22 1.83
CA LEU A 219 -15.94 -1.72 2.68
C LEU A 219 -16.52 -2.19 4.01
N GLY A 220 -16.00 -3.29 4.53
CA GLY A 220 -16.37 -3.81 5.85
C GLY A 220 -15.25 -4.63 6.46
N VAL A 221 -15.41 -5.00 7.73
CA VAL A 221 -14.50 -5.90 8.44
C VAL A 221 -15.22 -7.20 8.77
N ILE A 222 -14.53 -8.33 8.59
CA ILE A 222 -15.06 -9.64 8.99
C ILE A 222 -15.04 -9.76 10.52
N LEU A 223 -16.20 -9.92 11.15
CA LEU A 223 -16.32 -10.13 12.59
C LEU A 223 -16.27 -11.62 12.97
N SER A 224 -16.88 -12.47 12.15
CA SER A 224 -16.93 -13.91 12.39
C SER A 224 -17.16 -14.68 11.11
N ILE A 225 -16.76 -15.95 11.12
CA ILE A 225 -16.94 -16.90 10.02
C ILE A 225 -17.65 -18.12 10.60
N ALA A 226 -18.76 -18.53 9.99
CA ALA A 226 -19.54 -19.69 10.43
C ALA A 226 -19.87 -20.58 9.24
N PRO A 227 -19.87 -21.91 9.39
CA PRO A 227 -20.35 -22.81 8.34
C PRO A 227 -21.79 -22.46 7.94
N LYS A 228 -22.12 -22.65 6.66
CA LYS A 228 -23.50 -22.51 6.18
C LYS A 228 -24.41 -23.55 6.86
N PRO A 229 -25.70 -23.24 7.08
CA PRO A 229 -26.64 -24.20 7.65
C PRO A 229 -26.62 -25.54 6.90
N GLY A 230 -26.44 -26.65 7.62
CA GLY A 230 -26.37 -28.00 7.05
C GLY A 230 -24.98 -28.44 6.59
N ILE A 231 -23.97 -27.57 6.60
CA ILE A 231 -22.58 -27.92 6.31
C ILE A 231 -21.81 -28.12 7.61
N ALA A 232 -21.14 -29.27 7.76
CA ALA A 232 -20.26 -29.52 8.89
C ALA A 232 -18.95 -28.73 8.72
N ALA A 233 -18.47 -28.08 9.78
CA ALA A 233 -17.14 -27.47 9.78
C ALA A 233 -16.09 -28.57 9.60
N ALA A 234 -15.48 -28.63 8.42
CA ALA A 234 -14.34 -29.50 8.15
C ALA A 234 -13.06 -28.65 7.99
N PRO A 235 -11.93 -29.05 8.60
CA PRO A 235 -10.65 -28.41 8.32
C PRO A 235 -10.37 -28.40 6.82
N GLY A 236 -10.02 -27.23 6.27
CA GLY A 236 -9.72 -27.10 4.84
C GLY A 236 -10.94 -26.96 3.92
N ALA A 237 -12.17 -26.94 4.44
CA ALA A 237 -13.34 -26.64 3.62
C ALA A 237 -13.19 -25.26 2.93
N PRO A 238 -13.61 -25.12 1.66
CA PRO A 238 -13.45 -23.88 0.89
C PRO A 238 -14.33 -22.75 1.45
N ASP A 239 -13.98 -21.49 1.17
CA ASP A 239 -14.77 -20.32 1.58
C ASP A 239 -16.25 -20.40 1.16
N ALA A 240 -16.56 -21.10 0.05
CA ALA A 240 -17.91 -21.35 -0.44
C ALA A 240 -18.83 -22.02 0.59
N ASP A 241 -18.28 -22.73 1.57
CA ASP A 241 -19.03 -23.45 2.61
C ASP A 241 -19.34 -22.58 3.83
N TYR A 242 -18.89 -21.32 3.84
CA TYR A 242 -19.01 -20.43 4.99
C TYR A 242 -19.87 -19.18 4.69
N ASN A 243 -20.43 -18.65 5.77
CA ASN A 243 -21.03 -17.33 5.85
C ASN A 243 -20.11 -16.42 6.68
N PHE A 244 -19.97 -15.18 6.21
CA PHE A 244 -19.11 -14.16 6.81
C PHE A 244 -19.98 -13.07 7.41
N THR A 245 -19.90 -12.86 8.73
CA THR A 245 -20.56 -11.73 9.39
C THR A 245 -19.64 -10.53 9.29
N LEU A 246 -20.11 -9.46 8.66
CA LEU A 246 -19.37 -8.22 8.42
C LEU A 246 -19.95 -7.08 9.25
N ALA A 247 -19.08 -6.21 9.76
CA ALA A 247 -19.45 -4.84 10.10
C ALA A 247 -19.17 -3.93 8.90
N PRO A 248 -20.15 -3.18 8.37
CA PRO A 248 -19.88 -2.10 7.43
C PRO A 248 -18.89 -1.11 8.02
N LEU A 249 -17.98 -0.64 7.19
CA LEU A 249 -17.06 0.42 7.56
C LEU A 249 -17.76 1.78 7.37
N GLY A 250 -17.63 2.65 8.37
CA GLY A 250 -18.27 3.96 8.43
C GLY A 250 -18.17 4.53 9.85
N HIS A 251 -18.48 5.81 10.05
CA HIS A 251 -18.35 6.38 11.38
C HIS A 251 -19.41 5.78 12.33
N ALA A 252 -19.01 5.44 13.56
CA ALA A 252 -19.87 4.75 14.54
C ALA A 252 -21.20 5.47 14.81
N LEU A 253 -21.24 6.81 14.67
CA LEU A 253 -22.46 7.63 14.77
C LEU A 253 -23.56 7.24 13.78
N LEU A 254 -23.22 6.58 12.67
CA LEU A 254 -24.19 6.11 11.69
C LEU A 254 -24.89 4.80 12.11
N ALA A 255 -24.42 4.16 13.18
CA ALA A 255 -25.01 2.98 13.80
C ALA A 255 -25.37 1.86 12.79
N GLN A 256 -24.49 1.62 11.81
CA GLN A 256 -24.74 0.62 10.77
C GLN A 256 -24.77 -0.78 11.38
N GLY A 257 -25.80 -1.56 11.12
CA GLY A 257 -25.90 -2.94 11.60
C GLY A 257 -24.94 -3.89 10.89
N THR A 258 -24.66 -5.03 11.53
CA THR A 258 -23.91 -6.13 10.90
C THR A 258 -24.71 -6.78 9.78
N LEU A 259 -24.01 -7.39 8.82
CA LEU A 259 -24.62 -8.12 7.71
C LEU A 259 -23.90 -9.43 7.44
N VAL A 260 -24.59 -10.40 6.85
CA VAL A 260 -24.01 -11.71 6.50
C VAL A 260 -23.83 -11.80 4.98
N LYS A 261 -22.67 -12.28 4.54
CA LYS A 261 -22.30 -12.42 3.13
C LYS A 261 -21.72 -13.80 2.83
N GLY A 262 -21.90 -14.24 1.58
CA GLY A 262 -21.13 -15.33 1.00
C GLY A 262 -19.89 -14.80 0.27
N PRO A 263 -18.90 -15.66 -0.02
CA PRO A 263 -17.63 -15.25 -0.63
C PRO A 263 -17.79 -14.72 -2.07
N ASP A 264 -18.80 -15.19 -2.79
CA ASP A 264 -19.19 -14.72 -4.13
C ASP A 264 -19.51 -13.22 -4.15
N SER A 265 -20.00 -12.71 -3.02
CA SER A 265 -20.34 -11.31 -2.80
C SER A 265 -19.23 -10.48 -2.13
N MET A 266 -18.01 -11.03 -2.01
CA MET A 266 -16.89 -10.41 -1.32
C MET A 266 -15.61 -10.40 -2.18
N ARG A 267 -14.67 -9.50 -1.89
CA ARG A 267 -13.31 -9.49 -2.45
C ARG A 267 -12.30 -9.13 -1.38
N PRO A 268 -11.07 -9.68 -1.41
CA PRO A 268 -9.95 -9.18 -0.62
C PRO A 268 -9.78 -7.67 -0.77
N PHE A 269 -9.32 -7.00 0.28
CA PHE A 269 -9.16 -5.54 0.27
C PHE A 269 -8.33 -5.05 -0.92
N LEU A 270 -7.22 -5.74 -1.21
CA LEU A 270 -6.29 -5.35 -2.27
C LEU A 270 -6.85 -5.55 -3.69
N THR A 271 -8.01 -6.18 -3.88
CA THR A 271 -8.62 -6.29 -5.22
C THR A 271 -8.95 -4.94 -5.83
N PHE A 272 -9.32 -3.93 -5.03
CA PHE A 272 -9.63 -2.58 -5.51
C PHE A 272 -8.93 -1.51 -4.67
N SER A 273 -8.57 -0.40 -5.31
CA SER A 273 -8.07 0.78 -4.60
C SER A 273 -9.23 1.51 -3.91
N VAL A 274 -9.00 1.98 -2.70
CA VAL A 274 -9.95 2.85 -2.00
C VAL A 274 -9.92 4.24 -2.68
N PRO A 275 -11.05 4.81 -3.11
CA PRO A 275 -11.06 6.17 -3.65
C PRO A 275 -10.71 7.21 -2.58
N ASN A 276 -10.29 8.40 -3.02
CA ASN A 276 -10.19 9.56 -2.12
C ASN A 276 -11.58 10.01 -1.65
N ALA A 277 -11.61 10.76 -0.54
CA ALA A 277 -12.82 11.41 -0.09
C ALA A 277 -13.33 12.37 -1.18
N GLY A 278 -14.63 12.30 -1.47
CA GLY A 278 -15.26 13.08 -2.53
C GLY A 278 -15.78 14.45 -2.07
N LEU A 279 -15.96 14.65 -0.77
CA LEU A 279 -16.39 15.93 -0.21
C LEU A 279 -15.19 16.87 -0.03
N ASP A 280 -15.29 18.08 -0.56
CA ASP A 280 -14.21 19.07 -0.52
C ASP A 280 -13.73 19.36 0.92
N GLU A 281 -14.67 19.46 1.88
CA GLU A 281 -14.36 19.71 3.29
C GLU A 281 -13.60 18.57 4.01
N LEU A 282 -13.36 17.45 3.31
CA LEU A 282 -12.63 16.28 3.80
C LEU A 282 -11.25 16.06 3.15
N LYS A 283 -10.89 16.79 2.07
CA LYS A 283 -9.71 16.49 1.25
C LYS A 283 -8.38 16.45 2.02
N ASP A 284 -8.24 17.25 3.08
CA ASP A 284 -7.01 17.38 3.88
C ASP A 284 -7.18 16.90 5.33
N LYS A 285 -8.23 16.12 5.60
CA LYS A 285 -8.51 15.58 6.92
C LYS A 285 -8.14 14.11 6.98
N THR A 286 -7.67 13.67 8.14
CA THR A 286 -7.61 12.25 8.50
C THR A 286 -8.94 11.83 9.13
N PHE A 287 -9.22 10.53 9.17
CA PHE A 287 -10.46 10.01 9.76
C PHE A 287 -10.68 10.55 11.17
N GLU A 288 -9.62 10.64 11.98
CA GLU A 288 -9.67 11.11 13.37
C GLU A 288 -9.83 12.63 13.53
N THR A 289 -9.49 13.42 12.52
CA THR A 289 -9.55 14.90 12.59
C THR A 289 -10.88 15.49 12.10
N VAL A 290 -11.74 14.67 11.50
CA VAL A 290 -13.07 15.11 11.06
C VAL A 290 -13.99 15.23 12.28
N ASP A 291 -14.65 16.38 12.42
CA ASP A 291 -15.81 16.52 13.31
C ASP A 291 -17.02 15.82 12.70
N TRP A 292 -17.06 14.49 12.86
CA TRP A 292 -18.12 13.64 12.34
C TRP A 292 -19.48 14.00 12.90
N GLN A 293 -19.55 14.47 14.15
CA GLN A 293 -20.81 14.82 14.78
C GLN A 293 -21.44 16.04 14.08
N THR A 294 -20.67 17.10 13.88
CA THR A 294 -21.14 18.30 13.17
C THR A 294 -21.47 17.97 11.70
N LEU A 295 -20.63 17.18 11.04
CA LEU A 295 -20.83 16.80 9.64
C LEU A 295 -22.10 15.96 9.46
N THR A 296 -22.26 14.89 10.25
CA THR A 296 -23.46 14.04 10.22
C THR A 296 -24.70 14.85 10.59
N TYR A 297 -24.64 15.72 11.59
CA TYR A 297 -25.75 16.58 11.97
C TYR A 297 -26.21 17.45 10.80
N ARG A 298 -25.29 18.14 10.13
CA ARG A 298 -25.58 19.02 8.98
C ARG A 298 -26.26 18.26 7.83
N TYR A 299 -25.72 17.11 7.45
CA TYR A 299 -26.26 16.28 6.36
C TYR A 299 -27.60 15.62 6.73
N SER A 300 -27.94 15.56 8.03
CA SER A 300 -29.20 15.01 8.52
C SER A 300 -30.36 16.03 8.60
N GLN A 301 -30.11 17.31 8.30
CA GLN A 301 -31.10 18.40 8.38
C GLN A 301 -32.04 18.50 7.18
N ASP A 302 -31.87 17.69 6.13
CA ASP A 302 -32.76 17.75 4.97
C ASP A 302 -34.20 17.37 5.39
N PRO A 303 -35.20 18.23 5.11
CA PRO A 303 -36.59 17.97 5.50
C PRO A 303 -37.22 16.81 4.73
N ASP A 304 -36.70 16.45 3.55
CA ASP A 304 -37.15 15.30 2.77
C ASP A 304 -36.48 14.01 3.32
N PRO A 305 -37.26 13.03 3.85
CA PRO A 305 -36.71 11.79 4.39
C PRO A 305 -35.84 11.01 3.40
N SER A 306 -36.15 11.07 2.10
CA SER A 306 -35.40 10.35 1.06
C SER A 306 -34.03 10.97 0.82
N LYS A 307 -33.98 12.31 0.75
CA LYS A 307 -32.71 13.04 0.63
C LYS A 307 -31.88 12.92 1.89
N LYS A 308 -32.51 12.99 3.07
CA LYS A 308 -31.83 12.73 4.35
C LYS A 308 -31.16 11.36 4.37
N ALA A 309 -31.86 10.31 3.94
CA ALA A 309 -31.30 8.97 3.85
C ALA A 309 -30.12 8.90 2.87
N MET A 310 -30.24 9.52 1.70
CA MET A 310 -29.16 9.60 0.70
C MET A 310 -27.93 10.37 1.24
N ASN A 311 -28.15 11.50 1.89
CA ASN A 311 -27.10 12.32 2.50
C ASN A 311 -26.33 11.54 3.58
N LEU A 312 -27.03 10.79 4.44
CA LEU A 312 -26.39 9.92 5.43
C LEU A 312 -25.60 8.77 4.77
N GLN A 313 -26.08 8.24 3.64
CA GLN A 313 -25.30 7.25 2.86
C GLN A 313 -24.04 7.86 2.27
N VAL A 314 -24.06 9.12 1.80
CA VAL A 314 -22.87 9.83 1.34
C VAL A 314 -21.87 9.99 2.48
N ILE A 315 -22.30 10.44 3.67
CA ILE A 315 -21.42 10.54 4.84
C ILE A 315 -20.83 9.18 5.23
N GLY A 316 -21.64 8.12 5.22
CA GLY A 316 -21.15 6.75 5.47
C GLY A 316 -20.12 6.30 4.44
N LEU A 317 -20.31 6.64 3.17
CA LEU A 317 -19.34 6.36 2.12
C LEU A 317 -18.02 7.08 2.35
N GLU A 318 -18.05 8.37 2.66
CA GLU A 318 -16.81 9.12 2.92
C GLU A 318 -16.08 8.63 4.16
N ALA A 319 -16.82 8.38 5.25
CA ALA A 319 -16.27 7.77 6.46
C ALA A 319 -15.62 6.40 6.17
N SER A 320 -16.26 5.58 5.33
CA SER A 320 -15.72 4.27 4.96
C SER A 320 -14.37 4.38 4.23
N LYS A 321 -14.23 5.32 3.29
CA LYS A 321 -12.98 5.51 2.54
C LYS A 321 -11.85 5.98 3.44
N MET A 322 -12.12 7.00 4.26
CA MET A 322 -11.14 7.57 5.18
C MET A 322 -10.72 6.55 6.25
N GLY A 323 -11.68 5.85 6.83
CA GLY A 323 -11.43 4.80 7.83
C GLY A 323 -10.59 3.66 7.26
N ALA A 324 -10.88 3.21 6.04
CA ALA A 324 -10.13 2.12 5.42
C ALA A 324 -8.67 2.48 5.18
N ARG A 325 -8.41 3.71 4.72
CA ARG A 325 -7.03 4.20 4.55
C ARG A 325 -6.30 4.30 5.89
N ALA A 326 -6.93 4.88 6.90
CA ALA A 326 -6.36 5.00 8.24
C ALA A 326 -6.03 3.63 8.85
N ILE A 327 -6.94 2.65 8.70
CA ILE A 327 -6.70 1.26 9.14
C ILE A 327 -5.56 0.63 8.36
N ASN A 328 -5.54 0.78 7.03
CA ASN A 328 -4.52 0.15 6.16
C ASN A 328 -3.10 0.65 6.46
N ASP A 329 -2.97 1.90 6.88
CA ASP A 329 -1.71 2.57 7.21
C ASP A 329 -1.21 2.28 8.63
N CYS A 330 -1.92 1.46 9.40
CA CYS A 330 -1.53 1.01 10.75
C CYS A 330 -1.26 -0.50 10.78
N PHE A 331 -0.67 -0.97 11.87
CA PHE A 331 -0.68 -2.40 12.21
C PHE A 331 -0.97 -2.63 13.70
N SER A 332 -1.46 -3.82 14.04
CA SER A 332 -1.64 -4.27 15.43
C SER A 332 -1.27 -5.74 15.58
N THR A 333 -0.51 -6.07 16.61
CA THR A 333 0.10 -7.39 16.82
C THR A 333 -0.70 -8.25 17.79
N PHE A 334 -0.61 -9.58 17.68
CA PHE A 334 -1.26 -10.50 18.61
C PHE A 334 -0.40 -11.74 18.92
N GLY A 335 -0.65 -12.34 20.08
CA GLY A 335 0.05 -13.53 20.59
C GLY A 335 1.53 -13.27 20.76
N LEU A 336 1.90 -12.46 21.75
CA LEU A 336 3.30 -12.25 22.14
C LEU A 336 3.95 -13.58 22.54
N LEU A 337 5.08 -13.90 21.91
CA LEU A 337 5.89 -15.09 22.14
C LEU A 337 7.02 -14.83 23.14
N GLY A 338 7.54 -13.60 23.17
CA GLY A 338 8.64 -13.18 24.04
C GLY A 338 9.17 -11.81 23.65
N GLU A 339 9.97 -11.21 24.53
CA GLU A 339 10.58 -9.89 24.31
C GLU A 339 11.94 -9.77 24.99
N GLY A 340 12.74 -8.80 24.55
CA GLY A 340 14.04 -8.48 25.13
C GLY A 340 14.87 -7.55 24.26
N PRO A 341 16.04 -7.07 24.75
CA PRO A 341 16.95 -6.29 23.93
C PRO A 341 17.53 -7.15 22.79
N THR A 342 17.82 -6.52 21.65
CA THR A 342 18.61 -7.16 20.61
C THR A 342 20.05 -7.40 21.08
N PRO A 343 20.82 -8.32 20.46
CA PRO A 343 22.18 -8.63 20.91
C PRO A 343 23.13 -7.41 21.02
N ASN A 344 22.87 -6.35 20.25
CA ASN A 344 23.66 -5.12 20.27
C ASN A 344 23.17 -4.10 21.31
N ASN A 345 22.07 -4.37 22.01
CA ASN A 345 21.39 -3.50 22.98
C ASN A 345 20.87 -2.15 22.41
N ASP A 346 20.80 -2.01 21.09
CA ASP A 346 20.33 -0.77 20.44
C ASP A 346 18.81 -0.74 20.22
N LEU A 347 18.14 -1.90 20.28
CA LEU A 347 16.70 -2.03 20.06
C LEU A 347 16.08 -2.96 21.10
N HIS A 348 14.82 -2.73 21.46
CA HIS A 348 13.97 -3.67 22.17
C HIS A 348 13.10 -4.42 21.16
N ALA A 349 13.15 -5.75 21.15
CA ALA A 349 12.43 -6.62 20.21
C ALA A 349 11.29 -7.36 20.92
N GLN A 350 10.12 -7.39 20.30
CA GLN A 350 8.95 -8.17 20.72
C GLN A 350 8.53 -9.12 19.60
N HIS A 351 8.46 -10.41 19.88
CA HIS A 351 8.15 -11.47 18.92
C HIS A 351 6.68 -11.88 18.99
N TYR A 352 6.01 -12.03 17.85
CA TYR A 352 4.57 -12.29 17.78
C TYR A 352 4.23 -13.52 16.93
N THR A 353 3.11 -14.17 17.26
CA THR A 353 2.50 -15.20 16.42
C THR A 353 1.86 -14.63 15.16
N GLY A 354 1.42 -13.37 15.19
CA GLY A 354 0.81 -12.71 14.05
C GLY A 354 0.55 -11.22 14.24
N VAL A 355 0.09 -10.61 13.16
CA VAL A 355 -0.16 -9.18 13.02
C VAL A 355 -1.34 -8.95 12.09
N TYR A 356 -2.19 -7.98 12.42
CA TYR A 356 -3.04 -7.33 11.43
C TYR A 356 -2.22 -6.21 10.79
N LEU A 357 -1.71 -6.46 9.58
CA LEU A 357 -0.99 -5.46 8.80
C LEU A 357 -2.00 -4.75 7.90
N GLY A 358 -2.45 -3.58 8.33
CA GLY A 358 -3.49 -2.85 7.63
C GLY A 358 -4.78 -3.64 7.47
N ALA A 359 -5.12 -3.96 6.23
CA ALA A 359 -6.33 -4.69 5.88
C ALA A 359 -6.27 -6.21 6.13
N GLU A 360 -5.08 -6.80 6.25
CA GLU A 360 -4.89 -8.26 6.18
C GLU A 360 -4.36 -8.83 7.51
N MET A 361 -4.73 -10.08 7.83
CA MET A 361 -4.16 -10.82 8.96
C MET A 361 -3.01 -11.70 8.45
N ILE A 362 -1.82 -11.52 9.01
CA ILE A 362 -0.61 -12.27 8.69
C ILE A 362 -0.12 -13.01 9.96
N ARG A 363 0.31 -14.25 9.80
CA ARG A 363 0.81 -15.12 10.87
C ARG A 363 2.19 -15.67 10.51
N VAL A 364 2.92 -16.11 11.53
CA VAL A 364 4.09 -16.99 11.31
C VAL A 364 3.64 -18.24 10.55
N GLY A 365 4.38 -18.62 9.52
CA GLY A 365 4.06 -19.69 8.58
C GLY A 365 3.22 -19.26 7.37
N ASP A 366 2.72 -18.02 7.32
CA ASP A 366 2.05 -17.52 6.12
C ASP A 366 3.06 -17.15 5.01
N PRO A 367 2.70 -17.37 3.75
CA PRO A 367 3.35 -16.73 2.62
C PRO A 367 2.84 -15.29 2.42
N ILE A 368 3.76 -14.36 2.20
CA ILE A 368 3.46 -12.97 1.83
C ILE A 368 4.20 -12.58 0.56
N ARG A 369 3.61 -11.66 -0.21
CA ARG A 369 4.25 -11.02 -1.37
C ARG A 369 5.14 -9.90 -0.87
N VAL A 370 6.38 -9.84 -1.35
CA VAL A 370 7.35 -8.82 -0.95
C VAL A 370 8.02 -8.18 -2.15
N THR A 371 8.52 -6.97 -1.97
CA THR A 371 9.37 -6.30 -2.95
C THR A 371 10.68 -7.09 -3.19
N PRO A 372 11.20 -7.13 -4.44
CA PRO A 372 12.49 -7.78 -4.74
C PRO A 372 13.70 -7.14 -4.05
N THR A 373 13.58 -5.85 -3.71
CA THR A 373 14.60 -5.08 -3.00
C THR A 373 14.03 -4.70 -1.64
N ALA A 374 14.74 -5.09 -0.57
CA ALA A 374 14.41 -4.64 0.78
C ALA A 374 14.66 -3.14 0.90
N SER A 375 13.74 -2.42 1.54
CA SER A 375 13.91 -1.03 1.93
C SER A 375 15.07 -0.85 2.91
N ALA A 376 15.72 0.32 2.89
CA ALA A 376 16.85 0.64 3.76
C ALA A 376 16.59 0.43 5.26
N ASP A 377 15.35 0.58 5.73
CA ASP A 377 14.99 0.37 7.15
C ASP A 377 14.92 -1.10 7.56
N SER A 378 15.05 -2.03 6.60
CA SER A 378 15.31 -3.45 6.89
C SER A 378 16.73 -3.61 7.42
N THR A 379 16.91 -3.35 8.72
CA THR A 379 18.18 -3.37 9.45
C THR A 379 19.08 -4.58 9.13
N ALA A 380 20.32 -4.29 8.70
CA ALA A 380 21.56 -5.06 8.78
C ALA A 380 21.68 -6.49 8.19
N LEU A 381 20.63 -7.31 8.13
CA LEU A 381 20.76 -8.71 7.69
C LEU A 381 20.74 -8.88 6.17
N ASP A 382 20.08 -7.97 5.45
CA ASP A 382 19.90 -8.01 3.99
C ASP A 382 20.37 -6.71 3.32
N ALA A 383 21.54 -6.21 3.71
CA ALA A 383 22.08 -5.01 3.10
C ALA A 383 22.28 -5.20 1.58
N ASN A 384 21.30 -4.69 0.82
CA ASN A 384 21.46 -4.13 -0.50
C ASN A 384 21.66 -5.05 -1.72
N ALA A 385 21.50 -6.37 -1.59
CA ALA A 385 21.43 -7.26 -2.73
C ALA A 385 19.97 -7.44 -3.18
N ALA A 386 19.56 -6.75 -4.24
CA ALA A 386 18.29 -7.04 -4.90
C ALA A 386 18.25 -8.53 -5.26
N VAL A 387 17.17 -9.21 -4.90
CA VAL A 387 16.97 -10.59 -5.34
C VAL A 387 16.72 -10.53 -6.85
N PRO A 388 17.54 -11.21 -7.69
CA PRO A 388 17.32 -11.22 -9.12
C PRO A 388 16.07 -12.02 -9.42
N VAL A 389 14.95 -11.31 -9.58
CA VAL A 389 13.65 -11.84 -9.93
C VAL A 389 13.28 -11.27 -11.30
N PRO A 390 12.80 -12.09 -12.25
CA PRO A 390 12.19 -11.59 -13.47
C PRO A 390 11.14 -10.51 -13.17
N PRO A 391 10.99 -9.47 -14.01
CA PRO A 391 10.10 -8.35 -13.72
C PRO A 391 8.61 -8.74 -13.57
N ASP A 392 8.24 -9.90 -14.08
CA ASP A 392 6.92 -10.52 -14.06
C ASP A 392 6.75 -11.57 -12.94
N ALA A 393 7.81 -11.94 -12.24
CA ALA A 393 7.75 -12.96 -11.21
C ALA A 393 7.41 -12.36 -9.84
N THR A 394 6.51 -13.03 -9.13
CA THR A 394 6.17 -12.68 -7.74
C THR A 394 7.19 -13.28 -6.79
N LEU A 395 7.78 -12.45 -5.93
CA LEU A 395 8.63 -12.90 -4.84
C LEU A 395 7.79 -13.12 -3.58
N VAL A 396 7.86 -14.34 -3.05
CA VAL A 396 7.05 -14.77 -1.89
C VAL A 396 7.98 -15.06 -0.72
N MET A 397 7.76 -14.41 0.42
CA MET A 397 8.42 -14.75 1.68
C MET A 397 7.55 -15.72 2.46
N LEU A 398 8.08 -16.87 2.85
CA LEU A 398 7.51 -17.71 3.90
C LEU A 398 7.98 -17.17 5.26
N ILE A 399 7.06 -16.71 6.09
CA ILE A 399 7.39 -16.03 7.35
C ILE A 399 7.79 -17.05 8.43
N ASP A 400 9.00 -16.89 8.95
CA ASP A 400 9.50 -17.63 10.10
C ASP A 400 9.33 -16.85 11.41
N GLN A 401 9.45 -15.51 11.37
CA GLN A 401 9.28 -14.64 12.54
C GLN A 401 8.61 -13.31 12.20
N ILE A 402 7.81 -12.81 13.14
CA ILE A 402 7.23 -11.45 13.13
C ILE A 402 7.74 -10.73 14.38
N VAL A 403 8.38 -9.58 14.19
CA VAL A 403 9.04 -8.83 15.26
C VAL A 403 8.66 -7.37 15.20
N ALA A 404 8.22 -6.78 16.31
CA ALA A 404 8.16 -5.34 16.47
C ALA A 404 9.41 -4.86 17.22
N VAL A 405 10.11 -3.85 16.71
CA VAL A 405 11.32 -3.31 17.33
C VAL A 405 11.16 -1.84 17.68
N THR A 406 11.69 -1.43 18.82
CA THR A 406 11.68 -0.04 19.30
C THR A 406 13.10 0.41 19.65
N PRO A 407 13.54 1.63 19.29
CA PRO A 407 14.88 2.12 19.63
C PRO A 407 15.19 2.19 21.14
N LEU A 408 16.43 1.88 21.52
CA LEU A 408 17.00 2.06 22.86
C LEU A 408 18.18 3.05 22.82
N PRO A 409 18.23 4.09 23.69
CA PRO A 409 17.15 4.53 24.56
C PRO A 409 15.95 5.07 23.73
N PRO A 410 14.74 5.13 24.32
CA PRO A 410 13.60 5.70 23.62
C PRO A 410 13.94 7.11 23.12
N SER A 411 13.71 7.38 21.84
CA SER A 411 13.96 8.65 21.19
C SER A 411 12.94 9.71 21.65
N GLY A 412 13.15 10.24 22.85
CA GLY A 412 12.35 11.29 23.45
C GLY A 412 11.23 10.80 24.38
N PRO A 413 10.49 11.74 25.02
CA PRO A 413 9.46 11.45 26.02
C PRO A 413 8.15 10.84 25.47
N GLY A 414 8.16 10.30 24.25
CA GLY A 414 7.02 9.62 23.64
C GLY A 414 7.22 8.11 23.59
N PRO A 415 6.14 7.32 23.41
CA PRO A 415 6.28 5.91 23.06
C PRO A 415 7.10 5.84 21.76
N GLY A 416 8.31 5.27 21.84
CA GLY A 416 9.20 5.18 20.68
C GLY A 416 8.48 4.53 19.50
N HIS A 417 8.63 5.11 18.31
CA HIS A 417 8.05 4.55 17.09
C HIS A 417 8.55 3.12 16.92
N SER A 418 7.62 2.17 17.00
CA SER A 418 7.93 0.76 16.80
C SER A 418 7.84 0.43 15.32
N SER A 419 8.88 -0.16 14.74
CA SER A 419 8.83 -0.67 13.37
C SER A 419 8.55 -2.18 13.35
N LEU A 420 7.83 -2.63 12.33
CA LEU A 420 7.49 -4.04 12.15
C LEU A 420 8.46 -4.68 11.15
N GLN A 421 8.95 -5.87 11.50
CA GLN A 421 9.88 -6.65 10.70
C GLN A 421 9.39 -8.10 10.54
N PHE A 422 9.53 -8.62 9.34
CA PHE A 422 9.28 -10.01 8.98
C PHE A 422 10.61 -10.68 8.65
N ARG A 423 10.84 -11.87 9.21
CA ARG A 423 11.98 -12.72 8.85
C ARG A 423 11.48 -13.98 8.20
N GLY A 424 12.08 -14.38 7.09
CA GLY A 424 11.61 -15.53 6.35
C GLY A 424 12.51 -15.92 5.18
N SER A 425 12.19 -17.05 4.56
CA SER A 425 12.86 -17.52 3.35
C SER A 425 12.13 -17.02 2.10
N LEU A 426 12.87 -16.67 1.04
CA LEU A 426 12.31 -16.10 -0.19
C LEU A 426 12.21 -17.15 -1.30
N TYR A 427 11.05 -17.21 -1.95
CA TYR A 427 10.72 -18.19 -2.97
C TYR A 427 10.08 -17.52 -4.19
N ARG A 428 10.22 -18.20 -5.33
CA ARG A 428 9.50 -17.88 -6.57
C ARG A 428 9.15 -19.17 -7.30
N THR A 429 8.16 -19.11 -8.18
CA THR A 429 7.83 -20.22 -9.06
C THR A 429 8.72 -20.23 -10.30
N VAL A 430 9.08 -21.42 -10.77
CA VAL A 430 9.88 -21.65 -11.98
C VAL A 430 9.31 -22.80 -12.78
N ARG A 431 9.11 -22.60 -14.07
CA ARG A 431 8.73 -23.65 -15.01
C ARG A 431 9.99 -24.27 -15.62
N SER A 432 10.23 -25.56 -15.42
CA SER A 432 11.37 -26.30 -15.99
C SER A 432 10.96 -27.69 -16.49
N ALA A 433 11.89 -28.43 -17.10
CA ALA A 433 11.64 -29.80 -17.53
C ALA A 433 11.22 -30.71 -16.35
N ALA A 434 10.20 -31.53 -16.54
CA ALA A 434 9.58 -32.33 -15.48
C ALA A 434 10.55 -33.33 -14.81
N HIS A 435 11.54 -33.82 -15.57
CA HIS A 435 12.55 -34.78 -15.09
C HIS A 435 13.83 -34.13 -14.56
N ALA A 436 13.94 -32.80 -14.64
CA ALA A 436 15.12 -32.04 -14.23
C ALA A 436 14.69 -30.81 -13.42
N PRO A 437 14.52 -30.96 -12.09
CA PRO A 437 14.25 -29.83 -11.21
C PRO A 437 15.34 -28.76 -11.37
N PRO A 438 14.99 -27.47 -11.35
CA PRO A 438 15.97 -26.40 -11.40
C PRO A 438 16.81 -26.39 -10.12
N GLY A 439 18.01 -25.79 -10.19
CA GLY A 439 18.82 -25.56 -8.99
C GLY A 439 18.06 -24.73 -7.95
N GLY A 440 18.14 -25.13 -6.68
CA GLY A 440 17.41 -24.48 -5.58
C GLY A 440 15.92 -24.85 -5.48
N ALA A 441 15.45 -25.82 -6.25
CA ALA A 441 14.09 -26.34 -6.12
C ALA A 441 13.84 -26.94 -4.73
N VAL A 442 12.69 -26.61 -4.14
CA VAL A 442 12.26 -27.12 -2.84
C VAL A 442 10.92 -27.84 -3.01
N ALA A 443 10.79 -28.98 -2.34
CA ALA A 443 9.54 -29.74 -2.29
C ALA A 443 8.46 -28.90 -1.60
N ALA A 444 7.31 -28.70 -2.26
CA ALA A 444 6.28 -27.78 -1.81
C ALA A 444 5.64 -28.21 -0.47
N GLU A 445 5.65 -29.51 -0.20
CA GLU A 445 5.14 -30.11 1.04
C GLU A 445 5.95 -29.66 2.26
N ASN A 446 7.22 -29.29 2.06
CA ASN A 446 8.10 -28.79 3.12
C ASN A 446 7.91 -27.28 3.37
N LEU A 447 7.21 -26.57 2.50
CA LEU A 447 6.98 -25.11 2.59
C LEU A 447 5.62 -24.77 3.20
N GLY A 448 4.73 -25.75 3.34
CA GLY A 448 3.39 -25.59 3.91
C GLY A 448 2.27 -25.63 2.88
N LEU A 449 1.03 -25.63 3.39
CA LEU A 449 -0.17 -25.95 2.61
C LEU A 449 -0.39 -25.01 1.41
N ALA A 450 -0.16 -23.70 1.57
CA ALA A 450 -0.35 -22.73 0.50
C ALA A 450 0.62 -22.94 -0.67
N PHE A 451 1.88 -23.28 -0.39
CA PHE A 451 2.88 -23.59 -1.42
C PHE A 451 2.52 -24.89 -2.15
N ALA A 452 2.08 -25.91 -1.41
CA ALA A 452 1.67 -27.19 -1.96
C ALA A 452 0.42 -27.06 -2.86
N GLU A 453 -0.63 -26.37 -2.39
CA GLU A 453 -1.85 -26.12 -3.17
C GLU A 453 -1.54 -25.30 -4.43
N GLU A 454 -0.78 -24.20 -4.32
CA GLU A 454 -0.41 -23.39 -5.50
C GLU A 454 0.34 -24.21 -6.55
N LEU A 455 1.31 -25.01 -6.12
CA LEU A 455 2.10 -25.82 -7.05
C LEU A 455 1.26 -26.93 -7.69
N ALA A 456 0.32 -27.51 -6.94
CA ALA A 456 -0.63 -28.48 -7.45
C ALA A 456 -1.55 -27.85 -8.51
N THR A 457 -2.14 -26.68 -8.23
CA THR A 457 -2.97 -25.93 -9.18
C THR A 457 -2.21 -25.63 -10.48
N ARG A 458 -0.99 -25.08 -10.39
CA ARG A 458 -0.16 -24.76 -11.58
C ARG A 458 0.14 -25.98 -12.44
N ASN A 459 0.54 -27.08 -11.81
CA ASN A 459 0.87 -28.32 -12.52
C ASN A 459 -0.37 -29.04 -13.10
N ALA A 460 -1.54 -28.85 -12.49
CA ALA A 460 -2.80 -29.37 -13.01
C ALA A 460 -3.23 -28.62 -14.29
N ILE A 461 -3.06 -27.30 -14.31
CA ILE A 461 -3.43 -26.44 -15.45
C ILE A 461 -2.44 -26.57 -16.61
N ASP A 462 -1.13 -26.71 -16.34
CA ASP A 462 -0.12 -26.80 -17.40
C ASP A 462 -0.36 -28.02 -18.32
N THR A 463 -0.60 -27.75 -19.60
CA THR A 463 -0.92 -28.79 -20.60
C THR A 463 0.31 -29.52 -21.11
N ASP A 464 1.48 -28.88 -21.07
CA ASP A 464 2.72 -29.45 -21.55
C ASP A 464 3.37 -30.31 -20.46
N LYS A 465 3.15 -31.62 -20.56
CA LYS A 465 3.60 -32.63 -19.60
C LYS A 465 5.11 -32.85 -19.60
N ALA A 466 5.85 -32.29 -20.55
CA ALA A 466 7.32 -32.29 -20.50
C ALA A 466 7.85 -31.24 -19.51
N MET A 467 7.01 -30.29 -19.09
CA MET A 467 7.35 -29.21 -18.19
C MET A 467 6.59 -29.35 -16.85
N ARG A 468 7.17 -28.76 -15.82
CA ARG A 468 6.62 -28.74 -14.47
C ARG A 468 7.00 -27.43 -13.77
N TRP A 469 6.09 -26.93 -12.96
CA TRP A 469 6.34 -25.83 -12.04
C TRP A 469 7.00 -26.33 -10.76
N TRP A 470 7.94 -25.53 -10.26
CA TRP A 470 8.70 -25.75 -9.03
C TRP A 470 8.70 -24.48 -8.20
N TRP A 471 8.70 -24.63 -6.88
CA TRP A 471 9.15 -23.56 -5.99
C TRP A 471 10.68 -23.60 -5.91
N VAL A 472 11.31 -22.46 -6.10
CA VAL A 472 12.76 -22.30 -6.01
C VAL A 472 13.06 -21.25 -4.96
N GLN A 473 13.98 -21.57 -4.05
CA GLN A 473 14.51 -20.59 -3.11
C GLN A 473 15.28 -19.53 -3.91
N ALA A 474 14.79 -18.29 -3.87
CA ALA A 474 15.31 -17.21 -4.71
C ALA A 474 16.75 -16.83 -4.30
N THR A 475 17.02 -16.82 -3.00
CA THR A 475 18.34 -16.59 -2.39
C THR A 475 18.48 -17.46 -1.13
N PRO A 476 19.66 -18.07 -0.88
CA PRO A 476 19.88 -18.84 0.34
C PRO A 476 19.80 -17.98 1.61
N GLY A 477 19.23 -18.53 2.67
CA GLY A 477 19.21 -17.93 4.00
C GLY A 477 17.89 -17.28 4.39
N LEU A 478 17.89 -16.68 5.58
CA LEU A 478 16.77 -15.91 6.11
C LEU A 478 16.93 -14.44 5.74
N HIS A 479 15.83 -13.86 5.31
CA HIS A 479 15.75 -12.50 4.82
C HIS A 479 14.89 -11.65 5.75
N LEU A 480 15.21 -10.36 5.85
CA LEU A 480 14.47 -9.38 6.64
C LEU A 480 13.68 -8.46 5.72
N ARG A 481 12.41 -8.19 6.05
CA ARG A 481 11.56 -7.22 5.34
C ARG A 481 10.83 -6.33 6.34
N GLY A 482 10.83 -5.02 6.10
CA GLY A 482 10.03 -4.06 6.85
C GLY A 482 8.56 -4.06 6.40
N GLU A 483 7.69 -3.37 7.12
CA GLU A 483 6.27 -3.27 6.75
C GLU A 483 6.02 -2.69 5.35
N GLN A 484 6.88 -1.77 4.92
CA GLN A 484 6.86 -1.12 3.63
C GLN A 484 7.25 -2.04 2.48
N ASP A 485 7.95 -3.14 2.77
CA ASP A 485 8.36 -4.12 1.76
C ASP A 485 7.26 -5.17 1.49
N VAL A 486 6.26 -5.24 2.37
CA VAL A 486 5.16 -6.20 2.27
C VAL A 486 4.08 -5.66 1.34
N GLN A 487 3.87 -6.35 0.22
CA GLN A 487 2.85 -6.01 -0.77
C GLN A 487 1.46 -6.54 -0.40
N GLY A 488 1.40 -7.55 0.47
CA GLY A 488 0.18 -8.18 0.98
C GLY A 488 0.34 -9.69 1.15
N ARG A 489 -0.71 -10.37 1.58
CA ARG A 489 -0.76 -11.84 1.64
C ARG A 489 -0.55 -12.45 0.26
N PHE A 490 0.07 -13.63 0.23
CA PHE A 490 0.01 -14.50 -0.94
C PHE A 490 -1.25 -15.37 -0.85
N TYR A 491 -2.01 -15.42 -1.93
CA TYR A 491 -3.20 -16.26 -2.05
C TYR A 491 -2.95 -17.36 -3.06
N VAL A 492 -3.42 -18.58 -2.77
CA VAL A 492 -3.46 -19.67 -3.75
C VAL A 492 -4.31 -19.24 -4.93
N THR A 493 -3.76 -19.35 -6.15
CA THR A 493 -4.34 -18.84 -7.39
C THR A 493 -5.75 -19.33 -7.61
N GLU A 494 -5.99 -20.64 -7.44
CA GLU A 494 -7.32 -21.23 -7.56
C GLU A 494 -8.32 -20.60 -6.58
N LYS A 495 -7.94 -20.48 -5.31
CA LYS A 495 -8.84 -19.94 -4.27
C LYS A 495 -9.17 -18.48 -4.54
N LEU A 496 -8.16 -17.68 -4.91
CA LEU A 496 -8.33 -16.26 -5.18
C LEU A 496 -9.19 -16.02 -6.43
N MET A 497 -8.83 -16.64 -7.55
CA MET A 497 -9.47 -16.37 -8.83
C MET A 497 -10.87 -16.95 -8.91
N SER A 498 -11.15 -18.06 -8.21
CA SER A 498 -12.52 -18.54 -8.03
C SER A 498 -13.45 -17.53 -7.34
N ILE A 499 -12.89 -16.58 -6.59
CA ILE A 499 -13.64 -15.47 -5.97
C ILE A 499 -13.62 -14.22 -6.86
N ILE A 500 -12.45 -13.81 -7.37
CA ILE A 500 -12.30 -12.55 -8.09
C ILE A 500 -12.99 -12.59 -9.46
N ASP A 501 -12.63 -13.58 -10.29
CA ASP A 501 -13.02 -13.72 -11.69
C ASP A 501 -13.05 -15.23 -12.06
N PRO A 502 -14.08 -15.98 -11.63
CA PRO A 502 -14.16 -17.43 -11.85
C PRO A 502 -14.22 -17.81 -13.34
N GLU A 503 -14.80 -16.96 -14.19
CA GLU A 503 -14.84 -17.19 -15.64
C GLU A 503 -13.43 -17.13 -16.24
N ARG A 504 -12.60 -16.19 -15.80
CA ARG A 504 -11.20 -16.12 -16.24
C ARG A 504 -10.38 -17.30 -15.73
N TYR A 505 -10.59 -17.72 -14.49
CA TYR A 505 -9.95 -18.93 -13.98
C TYR A 505 -10.30 -20.15 -14.84
N GLN A 506 -11.59 -20.30 -15.19
CA GLN A 506 -12.04 -21.39 -16.06
C GLN A 506 -11.34 -21.35 -17.43
N LYS A 507 -11.18 -20.15 -18.03
CA LYS A 507 -10.42 -19.98 -19.27
C LYS A 507 -8.94 -20.34 -19.13
N TRP A 508 -8.31 -20.07 -17.99
CA TRP A 508 -6.92 -20.51 -17.75
C TRP A 508 -6.81 -22.03 -17.72
N VAL A 509 -7.77 -22.70 -17.07
CA VAL A 509 -7.85 -24.17 -17.04
C VAL A 509 -8.08 -24.74 -18.44
N GLU A 510 -9.02 -24.18 -19.21
CA GLU A 510 -9.34 -24.62 -20.57
C GLU A 510 -8.17 -24.43 -21.56
N ASN A 511 -7.48 -23.29 -21.46
CA ASN A 511 -6.36 -22.97 -22.34
C ASN A 511 -5.02 -23.57 -21.88
N GLY A 512 -4.95 -24.07 -20.64
CA GLY A 512 -3.73 -24.57 -20.02
C GLY A 512 -2.67 -23.50 -19.79
N GLN A 513 -3.09 -22.24 -19.62
CA GLN A 513 -2.23 -21.07 -19.49
C GLN A 513 -2.59 -20.32 -18.22
N LEU A 514 -1.71 -20.38 -17.22
CA LEU A 514 -1.88 -19.68 -15.94
C LEU A 514 -1.16 -18.34 -15.98
N GLU A 515 -1.88 -17.27 -15.65
CA GLU A 515 -1.29 -15.96 -15.35
C GLU A 515 -1.01 -15.84 -13.84
N GLU A 516 -0.11 -14.95 -13.46
CA GLU A 516 0.19 -14.68 -12.06
C GLU A 516 -1.00 -13.96 -11.38
N ALA A 517 -1.73 -14.68 -10.52
CA ALA A 517 -2.83 -14.15 -9.71
C ALA A 517 -2.51 -12.82 -8.96
N PRO A 518 -1.28 -12.57 -8.48
CA PRO A 518 -0.89 -11.27 -7.92
C PRO A 518 -1.12 -10.05 -8.83
N ALA A 519 -1.21 -10.23 -10.15
CA ALA A 519 -1.53 -9.15 -11.09
C ALA A 519 -2.96 -8.59 -10.93
N TYR A 520 -3.84 -9.32 -10.23
CA TYR A 520 -5.23 -8.94 -9.95
C TYR A 520 -5.39 -8.28 -8.57
N LEU A 521 -4.27 -8.04 -7.88
CA LEU A 521 -4.22 -7.43 -6.56
C LEU A 521 -3.34 -6.19 -6.60
N ASN A 522 -3.81 -5.12 -5.97
CA ASN A 522 -2.97 -3.99 -5.63
C ASN A 522 -1.89 -4.39 -4.62
N ASN A 523 -0.88 -3.55 -4.50
CA ASN A 523 0.07 -3.63 -3.39
C ASN A 523 -0.47 -2.80 -2.23
N ARG A 524 -0.26 -3.27 -0.99
CA ARG A 524 -0.68 -2.56 0.22
C ARG A 524 -0.33 -1.06 0.20
N ASN A 525 0.88 -0.73 -0.21
CA ASN A 525 1.38 0.66 -0.26
C ASN A 525 0.60 1.56 -1.23
N HIS A 526 -0.07 1.01 -2.24
CA HIS A 526 -0.87 1.77 -3.20
C HIS A 526 -2.32 2.00 -2.74
N SER A 527 -2.78 1.26 -1.72
CA SER A 527 -4.17 1.34 -1.21
C SER A 527 -4.31 2.22 0.03
N GLY A 528 -3.19 2.65 0.63
CA GLY A 528 -3.11 3.56 1.78
C GLY A 528 -3.05 5.04 1.42
N ALA A 529 -2.99 5.92 2.43
CA ALA A 529 -2.59 7.32 2.24
C ALA A 529 -1.05 7.47 2.20
N GLY A 530 -0.30 6.38 2.47
CA GLY A 530 1.16 6.37 2.50
C GLY A 530 1.75 6.95 3.79
N GLN A 531 0.90 7.35 4.74
CA GLN A 531 1.29 7.89 6.03
C GLN A 531 1.28 6.75 7.05
N PHE A 532 2.30 5.89 7.06
CA PHE A 532 2.39 4.77 8.01
C PHE A 532 2.33 5.30 9.46
N TYR A 533 1.16 5.21 10.11
CA TYR A 533 0.93 5.71 11.47
C TYR A 533 1.55 4.80 12.54
N GLY A 534 2.11 3.66 12.12
CA GLY A 534 2.78 2.71 12.97
C GLY A 534 1.82 1.82 13.77
N ARG A 535 2.29 1.37 14.94
CA ARG A 535 1.62 0.38 15.76
C ARG A 535 0.43 0.95 16.53
N ARG A 536 -0.71 0.25 16.49
CA ARG A 536 -1.85 0.41 17.40
C ARG A 536 -1.84 -0.73 18.43
N PRO A 537 -2.42 -0.55 19.64
CA PRO A 537 -2.45 -1.58 20.68
C PRO A 537 -3.03 -2.92 20.19
N GLY A 538 -4.29 -2.90 19.74
CA GLY A 538 -4.98 -4.07 19.20
C GLY A 538 -5.89 -3.74 18.02
N ARG A 539 -6.49 -4.75 17.39
CA ARG A 539 -7.35 -4.60 16.21
C ARG A 539 -8.59 -3.76 16.53
N ALA A 540 -9.15 -3.90 17.73
CA ALA A 540 -10.26 -3.06 18.18
C ALA A 540 -9.87 -1.56 18.18
N ALA A 541 -8.67 -1.22 18.63
CA ALA A 541 -8.16 0.15 18.62
C ALA A 541 -7.84 0.64 17.20
N THR A 542 -7.34 -0.25 16.33
CA THR A 542 -7.09 0.06 14.92
C THR A 542 -8.39 0.37 14.17
N LEU A 543 -9.46 -0.39 14.42
CA LEU A 543 -10.78 -0.15 13.81
C LEU A 543 -11.46 1.10 14.39
N GLY A 544 -11.36 1.30 15.70
CA GLY A 544 -11.82 2.50 16.40
C GLY A 544 -13.26 2.89 16.04
N GLN A 545 -13.45 4.17 15.74
CA GLN A 545 -14.77 4.73 15.37
C GLN A 545 -15.17 4.45 13.93
N ALA A 546 -14.35 3.74 13.14
CA ALA A 546 -14.69 3.35 11.76
C ALA A 546 -15.62 2.13 11.69
N VAL A 547 -16.01 1.58 12.84
CA VAL A 547 -17.01 0.52 12.98
C VAL A 547 -17.97 0.87 14.12
N SER A 548 -19.25 0.54 13.93
CA SER A 548 -20.33 0.76 14.92
C SER A 548 -20.43 -0.34 15.98
N VAL A 549 -19.70 -1.44 15.80
CA VAL A 549 -19.75 -2.62 16.66
C VAL A 549 -18.36 -2.92 17.23
N GLN A 550 -18.33 -3.43 18.46
CA GLN A 550 -17.08 -3.81 19.09
C GLN A 550 -16.50 -5.05 18.41
N PHE A 551 -15.28 -4.92 17.89
CA PHE A 551 -14.51 -6.07 17.44
C PHE A 551 -14.06 -6.90 18.64
N THR A 552 -14.28 -8.21 18.57
CA THR A 552 -13.77 -9.17 19.56
C THR A 552 -12.82 -10.11 18.84
N ALA A 553 -11.58 -10.19 19.31
CA ALA A 553 -10.59 -11.10 18.74
C ALA A 553 -11.08 -12.56 18.84
N PRO A 554 -10.83 -13.40 17.82
CA PRO A 554 -11.16 -14.82 17.86
C PRO A 554 -10.62 -15.53 19.10
N ALA A 555 -11.36 -16.50 19.62
CA ALA A 555 -10.90 -17.31 20.75
C ALA A 555 -9.51 -17.92 20.46
N GLY A 556 -8.56 -17.71 21.37
CA GLY A 556 -7.15 -18.11 21.21
C GLY A 556 -6.24 -17.03 20.61
N MET A 557 -6.77 -15.89 20.19
CA MET A 557 -5.98 -14.69 19.88
C MET A 557 -5.99 -13.73 21.07
N ILE A 558 -4.80 -13.41 21.57
CA ILE A 558 -4.60 -12.40 22.61
C ILE A 558 -3.98 -11.18 21.96
N GLU A 559 -4.69 -10.06 21.94
CA GLU A 559 -4.16 -8.78 21.48
C GLU A 559 -3.38 -8.09 22.61
N ASN A 560 -2.39 -7.28 22.26
CA ASN A 560 -1.49 -6.63 23.22
C ASN A 560 -1.90 -5.19 23.57
#